data_AF-A0A5N3CTX3-F1
#
_entry.id   AF-A0A5N3CTX3-F1
#
_cell.length_a   1.000
_cell.length_b   1.000
_cell.length_c   1.000
_cell.angle_alpha   90.00
_cell.angle_beta   90.00
_cell.angle_gamma   90.00
#
_symmetry.space_group_name_H-M   'P 1'
#
loop_
_entity.id
_entity.type
_entity.pdbx_description
1 polymer ?
#
loop_
_entity_poly.entity_id
_entity_poly.type
_entity_poly.pdbx_seq_one_letter_code
_entity_poly.pdbx_strand_id
1 'polypeptide(L)'
;KGLKKLCVAVSFRSIIAEQKKEPEMTVRYYISSADLTAEKFAIAIRNHWHVENKLHWRLDVVMNEDDCKIRRGNAAELFSGIRHIAINILTNDKVFKAGLRRKMRKAAMDRNYLASVLAGSGLS
;
A
#
# COMPACT_ATOMS: atom_id res chain seq x y z
N LYS A 1 19.56 16.23 18.09
CA LYS A 1 19.11 15.75 16.75
C LYS A 1 18.10 16.76 16.23
N GLY A 2 18.53 17.71 15.39
CA GLY A 2 17.67 18.77 14.85
C GLY A 2 17.27 18.50 13.40
N LEU A 3 16.29 19.26 12.91
CA LEU A 3 15.92 19.32 11.49
C LEU A 3 17.12 19.85 10.69
N LYS A 4 17.51 19.15 9.61
CA LYS A 4 18.74 19.46 8.87
C LYS A 4 18.49 20.04 7.49
N LYS A 5 17.40 19.66 6.82
CA LYS A 5 17.10 20.05 5.44
C LYS A 5 15.61 20.29 5.24
N LEU A 6 15.31 21.31 4.44
CA LEU A 6 14.03 21.49 3.77
C LEU A 6 14.20 21.01 2.33
N CYS A 7 13.33 20.13 1.87
CA CYS A 7 13.38 19.55 0.54
C CYS A 7 12.08 19.87 -0.21
N VAL A 8 12.18 20.18 -1.50
CA VAL A 8 11.03 20.52 -2.35
C VAL A 8 10.95 19.52 -3.50
N ALA A 9 9.77 18.92 -3.69
CA ALA A 9 9.51 18.05 -4.83
C ALA A 9 8.37 18.59 -5.66
N VAL A 10 8.59 18.65 -6.97
CA VAL A 10 7.58 19.02 -7.96
C VAL A 10 7.17 17.74 -8.71
N SER A 11 5.87 17.46 -8.75
CA SER A 11 5.32 16.33 -9.50
C SER A 11 4.35 16.82 -10.56
N PHE A 12 4.37 16.19 -11.73
CA PHE A 12 3.43 16.42 -12.81
C PHE A 12 2.56 15.18 -12.98
N ARG A 13 1.24 15.35 -13.02
CA ARG A 13 0.27 14.28 -13.25
C ARG A 13 -0.50 14.56 -14.54
N SER A 14 -0.50 13.61 -15.46
CA SER A 14 -1.37 13.63 -16.64
C SER A 14 -2.42 12.54 -16.54
N ILE A 15 -3.67 12.87 -16.86
CA ILE A 15 -4.78 11.92 -16.92
C ILE A 15 -5.12 11.70 -18.39
N ILE A 16 -4.71 10.55 -18.92
CA ILE A 16 -4.86 10.22 -20.35
C ILE A 16 -6.34 10.22 -20.78
N ALA A 17 -7.25 9.83 -19.88
CA ALA A 17 -8.68 9.75 -20.15
C ALA A 17 -9.38 11.12 -20.29
N GLU A 18 -8.81 12.19 -19.71
CA GLU A 18 -9.45 13.52 -19.69
C GLU A 18 -9.05 14.41 -20.88
N GLN A 19 -8.17 13.96 -21.78
CA GLN A 19 -7.60 14.76 -22.87
C GLN A 19 -7.06 16.14 -22.45
N LYS A 20 -6.78 16.36 -21.15
CA LYS A 20 -6.14 17.59 -20.68
C LYS A 20 -4.74 17.67 -21.27
N LYS A 21 -4.51 18.70 -22.09
CA LYS A 21 -3.21 18.97 -22.73
C LYS A 21 -2.12 19.33 -21.71
N GLU A 22 -2.50 19.87 -20.56
CA GLU A 22 -1.56 20.34 -19.56
C GLU A 22 -1.53 19.42 -18.33
N PRO A 23 -0.33 18.98 -17.90
CA PRO A 23 -0.19 18.16 -16.70
C PRO A 23 -0.49 19.00 -15.45
N GLU A 24 -1.19 18.40 -14.50
CA GLU A 24 -1.40 18.99 -13.18
C GLU A 24 -0.06 19.01 -12.42
N MET A 25 0.36 20.21 -12.02
CA MET A 25 1.59 20.41 -11.24
C MET A 25 1.27 20.48 -9.75
N THR A 26 1.99 19.70 -8.94
CA THR A 26 1.91 19.74 -7.48
C THR A 26 3.29 19.97 -6.88
N VAL A 27 3.39 20.92 -5.94
CA VAL A 27 4.60 21.16 -5.14
C VAL A 27 4.39 20.61 -3.74
N ARG A 28 5.33 19.81 -3.25
CA ARG A 28 5.32 19.24 -1.90
C ARG A 28 6.60 19.60 -1.16
N TYR A 29 6.46 20.07 0.08
CA TYR A 29 7.56 20.42 0.97
C TYR A 29 7.77 19.30 1.99
N TYR A 30 9.02 18.91 2.19
CA TYR A 30 9.41 17.86 3.12
C TYR A 30 10.46 18.38 4.08
N ILE A 31 10.34 17.96 5.33
CA ILE A 31 11.30 18.27 6.38
C ILE A 31 12.06 16.99 6.70
N SER A 32 13.40 17.06 6.71
CA SER A 32 14.23 15.90 7.01
C SER A 32 15.33 16.21 8.02
N SER A 33 15.49 15.30 8.98
CA SER A 33 16.66 15.26 9.87
C SER A 33 17.85 14.51 9.27
N ALA A 34 17.64 13.80 8.15
CA ALA A 34 18.70 13.16 7.40
C ALA A 34 19.39 14.17 6.48
N ASP A 35 20.70 14.00 6.28
CA ASP A 35 21.42 14.76 5.26
C ASP A 35 21.20 14.07 3.91
N LEU A 36 20.41 14.71 3.04
CA LEU A 36 19.93 14.14 1.79
C LEU A 36 20.48 14.92 0.60
N THR A 37 21.03 14.20 -0.37
CA THR A 37 21.23 14.72 -1.72
C THR A 37 19.90 14.72 -2.48
N ALA A 38 19.80 15.52 -3.55
CA ALA A 38 18.59 15.57 -4.38
C ALA A 38 18.19 14.19 -4.92
N GLU A 39 19.16 13.37 -5.31
CA GLU A 39 18.93 12.00 -5.79
C GLU A 39 18.37 11.08 -4.70
N LYS A 40 18.99 11.06 -3.51
CA LYS A 40 18.50 10.25 -2.38
C LYS A 40 17.10 10.68 -1.96
N PHE A 41 16.83 11.99 -1.98
CA PHE A 41 15.51 12.54 -1.72
C PHE A 41 14.47 12.09 -2.76
N ALA A 42 14.80 12.16 -4.04
CA ALA A 42 13.91 11.71 -5.12
C ALA A 42 13.57 10.21 -4.99
N ILE A 43 14.56 9.37 -4.69
CA ILE A 43 14.35 7.93 -4.43
C ILE A 43 13.45 7.73 -3.21
N ALA A 44 13.71 8.44 -2.12
CA ALA A 44 12.92 8.34 -0.90
C ALA A 44 11.44 8.70 -1.13
N ILE A 45 11.15 9.78 -1.86
CA ILE A 45 9.77 10.17 -2.19
C ILE A 45 9.10 9.11 -3.06
N ARG A 46 9.78 8.60 -4.09
CA ARG A 46 9.19 7.55 -4.94
C ARG A 46 8.88 6.30 -4.13
N ASN A 47 9.78 5.91 -3.21
CA ASN A 47 9.57 4.76 -2.34
C ASN A 47 8.43 5.01 -1.34
N HIS A 48 8.31 6.22 -0.80
CA HIS A 48 7.18 6.60 0.04
C HIS A 48 5.86 6.48 -0.73
N TRP A 49 5.79 7.00 -1.95
CA TRP A 49 4.62 6.86 -2.82
C TRP A 49 4.34 5.39 -3.19
N HIS A 50 5.38 4.56 -3.26
CA HIS A 50 5.21 3.12 -3.48
C HIS A 50 4.43 2.45 -2.36
N VAL A 51 4.62 2.87 -1.11
CA VAL A 51 3.85 2.36 0.04
C VAL A 51 2.37 2.74 -0.13
N GLU A 52 2.07 3.96 -0.52
CA GLU A 52 0.68 4.40 -0.73
C GLU A 52 -0.02 3.58 -1.81
N ASN A 53 0.62 3.43 -2.97
CA ASN A 53 0.02 2.71 -4.09
C ASN A 53 -0.05 1.21 -3.84
N LYS A 54 1.01 0.62 -3.28
CA LYS A 54 1.06 -0.83 -3.09
C LYS A 54 0.42 -1.26 -1.80
N LEU A 55 0.30 -0.48 -0.75
CA LEU A 55 -0.26 -0.97 0.51
C LEU A 55 -1.61 -0.32 0.79
N HIS A 56 -1.63 1.00 0.99
CA HIS A 56 -2.83 1.74 1.40
C HIS A 56 -3.98 1.55 0.42
N TRP A 57 -3.77 1.76 -0.87
CA TRP A 57 -4.83 1.54 -1.86
C TRP A 57 -5.45 0.13 -1.82
N ARG A 58 -4.64 -0.91 -1.55
CA ARG A 58 -5.15 -2.29 -1.41
C ARG A 58 -5.95 -2.47 -0.12
N LEU A 59 -5.53 -1.86 0.98
CA LEU A 59 -6.27 -1.88 2.23
C LEU A 59 -7.63 -1.18 2.06
N ASP A 60 -7.61 0.01 1.48
CA ASP A 60 -8.80 0.85 1.33
C ASP A 60 -9.82 0.19 0.39
N VAL A 61 -9.39 -0.20 -0.81
CA VAL A 61 -10.30 -0.63 -1.88
C VAL A 61 -10.57 -2.14 -1.88
N VAL A 62 -9.58 -2.97 -1.54
CA VAL A 62 -9.75 -4.44 -1.59
C VAL A 62 -10.18 -5.01 -0.25
N MET A 63 -9.69 -4.46 0.86
CA MET A 63 -10.03 -4.90 2.21
C MET A 63 -11.10 -4.05 2.90
N ASN A 64 -11.66 -3.04 2.20
CA ASN A 64 -12.67 -2.11 2.72
C ASN A 64 -12.27 -1.54 4.08
N GLU A 65 -11.03 -1.06 4.20
CA GLU A 65 -10.53 -0.49 5.44
C GLU A 65 -11.24 0.82 5.80
N ASP A 66 -11.39 1.75 4.86
CA ASP A 66 -12.09 3.03 5.05
C ASP A 66 -13.56 2.86 5.44
N ASP A 67 -14.23 1.85 4.88
CA ASP A 67 -15.63 1.55 5.16
C ASP A 67 -15.84 0.86 6.53
N CYS A 68 -14.76 0.49 7.22
CA CYS A 68 -14.83 -0.28 8.45
C CYS A 68 -15.31 0.57 9.63
N LYS A 69 -16.54 0.32 10.09
CA LYS A 69 -17.18 1.10 11.17
C LYS A 69 -16.85 0.62 12.59
N ILE A 70 -15.84 -0.23 12.76
CA ILE A 70 -15.48 -0.80 14.07
C ILE A 70 -14.86 0.28 14.97
N ARG A 71 -15.43 0.48 16.17
CA ARG A 71 -15.02 1.56 17.10
C ARG A 71 -14.82 1.09 18.54
N ARG A 72 -14.85 -0.23 18.78
CA ARG A 72 -14.81 -0.79 20.13
C ARG A 72 -13.37 -1.05 20.57
N GLY A 73 -12.90 -0.33 21.59
CA GLY A 73 -11.58 -0.53 22.18
C GLY A 73 -10.47 -0.54 21.11
N ASN A 74 -9.55 -1.50 21.20
CA ASN A 74 -8.42 -1.62 20.27
C ASN A 74 -8.75 -2.34 18.96
N ALA A 75 -10.04 -2.57 18.66
CA ALA A 75 -10.43 -3.41 17.53
C ALA A 75 -10.00 -2.82 16.17
N ALA A 76 -9.96 -1.49 16.01
CA ALA A 76 -9.50 -0.86 14.78
C ALA A 76 -8.02 -1.19 14.49
N GLU A 77 -7.14 -1.05 15.49
CA GLU A 77 -5.72 -1.36 15.39
C GLU A 77 -5.47 -2.85 15.15
N LEU A 78 -6.14 -3.71 15.93
CA LEU A 78 -6.04 -5.16 15.77
C LEU A 78 -6.45 -5.60 14.36
N PHE A 79 -7.55 -5.04 13.84
CA PHE A 79 -8.05 -5.41 12.54
C PHE A 79 -7.15 -4.89 11.40
N SER A 80 -6.56 -3.71 11.56
CA SER A 80 -5.51 -3.22 10.66
C SER A 80 -4.33 -4.20 10.61
N GLY A 81 -3.80 -4.63 11.77
CA GLY A 81 -2.74 -5.64 11.84
C GLY A 81 -3.08 -6.95 11.12
N ILE A 82 -4.30 -7.47 11.33
CA ILE A 82 -4.78 -8.68 10.67
C ILE A 82 -4.84 -8.50 9.15
N ARG A 83 -5.32 -7.36 8.65
CA ARG A 83 -5.35 -7.07 7.21
C ARG A 83 -3.95 -7.04 6.60
N HIS A 84 -2.97 -6.43 7.28
CA HIS A 84 -1.59 -6.41 6.82
C HIS A 84 -1.01 -7.84 6.70
N ILE A 85 -1.25 -8.69 7.71
CA ILE A 85 -0.84 -10.10 7.67
C ILE A 85 -1.49 -10.82 6.48
N ALA A 86 -2.81 -10.66 6.30
CA ALA A 86 -3.55 -11.29 5.21
C ALA A 86 -3.05 -10.83 3.83
N ILE A 87 -2.81 -9.53 3.63
CA ILE A 87 -2.23 -9.00 2.38
C ILE A 87 -0.88 -9.64 2.11
N ASN A 88 0.00 -9.73 3.11
CA ASN A 88 1.33 -10.30 2.91
C ASN A 88 1.27 -11.78 2.49
N ILE A 89 0.48 -12.59 3.20
CA ILE A 89 0.27 -14.01 2.88
C ILE A 89 -0.26 -14.17 1.45
N LEU A 90 -1.38 -13.51 1.14
CA LEU A 90 -2.04 -13.66 -0.16
C LEU A 90 -1.24 -13.04 -1.31
N THR A 91 -0.46 -11.99 -1.06
CA THR A 91 0.42 -11.40 -2.10
C THR A 91 1.55 -12.37 -2.46
N ASN A 92 2.07 -13.09 -1.47
CA ASN A 92 3.17 -14.01 -1.67
C ASN A 92 2.75 -15.38 -2.22
N ASP A 93 1.48 -15.78 -2.08
CA ASP A 93 0.94 -17.00 -2.72
C ASP A 93 1.21 -17.01 -4.24
N LYS A 94 1.99 -17.99 -4.70
CA LYS A 94 2.29 -18.20 -6.13
C LYS A 94 1.45 -19.30 -6.78
N VAL A 95 0.74 -20.10 -5.99
CA VAL A 95 -0.05 -21.25 -6.48
C VAL A 95 -1.27 -20.74 -7.25
N PHE A 96 -2.05 -19.83 -6.67
CA PHE A 96 -3.19 -19.25 -7.34
C PHE A 96 -2.86 -17.86 -7.89
N LYS A 97 -2.48 -17.79 -9.17
CA LYS A 97 -2.11 -16.53 -9.85
C LYS A 97 -3.35 -15.67 -10.17
N ALA A 98 -3.84 -14.95 -9.17
CA ALA A 98 -4.97 -14.05 -9.28
C ALA A 98 -4.81 -12.78 -8.44
N GLY A 99 -5.62 -11.75 -8.73
CA GLY A 99 -5.68 -10.54 -7.93
C GLY A 99 -6.17 -10.80 -6.49
N LEU A 100 -5.78 -9.92 -5.55
CA LEU A 100 -6.01 -10.08 -4.12
C LEU A 100 -7.48 -10.39 -3.78
N ARG A 101 -8.44 -9.70 -4.40
CA ARG A 101 -9.88 -9.93 -4.19
C ARG A 101 -10.33 -11.35 -4.54
N ARG A 102 -9.79 -11.94 -5.63
CA ARG A 102 -10.10 -13.31 -6.04
C ARG A 102 -9.44 -14.33 -5.10
N LYS A 103 -8.20 -14.06 -4.67
CA LYS A 103 -7.51 -14.89 -3.68
C LYS A 103 -8.27 -14.94 -2.35
N MET A 104 -8.70 -13.78 -1.84
CA MET A 104 -9.54 -13.71 -0.64
C MET A 104 -10.85 -14.49 -0.80
N ARG A 105 -11.56 -14.31 -1.93
CA ARG A 105 -12.80 -15.05 -2.19
C ARG A 105 -12.57 -16.56 -2.24
N LYS A 106 -11.48 -17.02 -2.87
CA LYS A 106 -11.12 -18.44 -2.90
C LYS A 106 -10.83 -18.96 -1.49
N ALA A 107 -10.06 -18.23 -0.69
CA ALA A 107 -9.77 -18.59 0.70
C ALA A 107 -11.05 -18.65 1.56
N ALA A 108 -12.05 -17.82 1.27
CA ALA A 108 -13.35 -17.89 1.95
C ALA A 108 -14.20 -19.11 1.52
N MET A 109 -14.02 -19.63 0.31
CA MET A 109 -14.87 -20.68 -0.28
C MET A 109 -14.24 -22.09 -0.22
N ASP A 110 -12.91 -22.19 -0.15
CA ASP A 110 -12.16 -23.43 -0.21
C ASP A 110 -11.27 -23.57 1.03
N ARG A 111 -11.64 -24.48 1.93
CA ARG A 111 -10.91 -24.73 3.19
C ARG A 111 -9.50 -25.27 2.95
N ASN A 112 -9.28 -26.04 1.88
CA ASN A 112 -7.97 -26.59 1.57
C ASN A 112 -7.04 -25.47 1.09
N TYR A 113 -7.55 -24.58 0.24
CA TYR A 113 -6.79 -23.40 -0.18
C TYR A 113 -6.55 -22.43 0.98
N LEU A 114 -7.52 -22.23 1.88
CA LEU A 114 -7.31 -21.43 3.10
C LEU A 114 -6.19 -22.01 3.97
N ALA A 115 -6.23 -23.32 4.23
CA ALA A 115 -5.20 -24.00 5.02
C ALA A 115 -3.82 -23.88 4.37
N SER A 116 -3.72 -24.01 3.04
CA SER A 116 -2.44 -23.92 2.34
C SER A 116 -1.83 -22.51 2.39
N VAL A 117 -2.62 -21.46 2.23
CA VAL A 117 -2.12 -20.09 2.34
C VAL A 117 -1.71 -19.75 3.78
N LEU A 118 -2.46 -20.23 4.79
CA LEU A 118 -2.11 -20.02 6.20
C LEU A 118 -0.85 -20.81 6.63
N ALA A 119 -0.67 -22.02 6.11
CA ALA A 119 0.53 -22.83 6.35
C ALA A 119 1.77 -22.31 5.60
N GLY A 120 1.62 -21.33 4.70
CA GLY A 120 2.72 -20.80 3.90
C GLY A 120 3.22 -21.77 2.81
N SER A 121 2.47 -22.84 2.51
CA SER A 121 2.90 -23.89 1.59
C SER A 121 2.91 -23.46 0.11
N GLY A 122 2.57 -22.21 -0.19
CA GLY A 122 2.65 -21.58 -1.51
C GLY A 122 3.68 -20.46 -1.63
N LEU A 123 4.59 -20.33 -0.65
CA LEU A 123 5.61 -19.28 -0.55
C LEU A 123 6.98 -19.62 -1.19
N SER A 124 7.09 -20.74 -1.92
CA SER A 124 8.33 -21.17 -2.59
C SER A 124 8.78 -20.21 -3.69
#